data_AF-J2RPF7-F1
#
_entry.id   AF-J2RPF7-F1
#
_cell.length_a   1.000
_cell.length_b   1.000
_cell.length_c   1.000
_cell.angle_alpha   90.00
_cell.angle_beta   90.00
_cell.angle_gamma   90.00
#
_symmetry.space_group_name_H-M   'P 1'
#
loop_
_entity.id
_entity.type
_entity.pdbx_description
1 polymer ?
#
loop_
_entity_poly.entity_id
_entity_poly.type
_entity_poly.pdbx_seq_one_letter_code
_entity_poly.pdbx_strand_id
1 'polypeptide(L)'
;MDASRRDDRAQDWGLLFLRVSGGLFLLWVHGLPKLLHYSAELQNIEDPFHLGANLTLLLAIFAEVVCPLLIVVGLLVRLACLPILFLLWVSMLIVHPEWTLFEGQFGWLLLIVFTSIFIAGPGRLALNVRFAGALRYV
;
A
#
# COMPACT_ATOMS: atom_id res chain seq x y z
N MET A 1 22.50 -20.22 -19.64
CA MET A 1 22.27 -20.25 -18.17
C MET A 1 22.52 -18.91 -17.49
N ASP A 2 23.47 -18.08 -17.93
CA ASP A 2 23.76 -16.78 -17.27
C ASP A 2 22.74 -15.66 -17.55
N ALA A 3 22.09 -15.64 -18.71
CA ALA A 3 21.06 -14.64 -19.03
C ALA A 3 19.82 -14.77 -18.13
N SER A 4 19.25 -15.98 -18.02
CA SER A 4 18.09 -16.26 -17.16
C SER A 4 18.34 -15.91 -15.69
N ARG A 5 19.56 -16.13 -15.16
CA ARG A 5 19.92 -15.73 -13.79
C ARG A 5 20.03 -14.21 -13.61
N ARG A 6 20.40 -13.46 -14.65
CA ARG A 6 20.40 -11.98 -14.61
C ARG A 6 18.98 -11.44 -14.63
N ASP A 7 18.11 -12.05 -15.45
CA ASP A 7 16.70 -11.66 -15.54
C ASP A 7 15.96 -11.90 -14.21
N ASP A 8 16.20 -13.05 -13.56
CA ASP A 8 15.68 -13.36 -12.22
C ASP A 8 16.10 -12.30 -11.18
N ARG A 9 17.38 -11.90 -11.20
CA ARG A 9 17.90 -10.89 -10.27
C ARG A 9 17.31 -9.52 -10.55
N ALA A 10 17.19 -9.12 -11.82
CA ALA A 10 16.61 -7.84 -12.20
C ALA A 10 15.14 -7.75 -11.76
N GLN A 11 14.37 -8.84 -11.91
CA GLN A 11 12.99 -8.93 -11.43
C GLN A 11 12.91 -8.77 -9.90
N ASP A 12 13.78 -9.45 -9.15
CA ASP A 12 13.79 -9.35 -7.69
C ASP A 12 14.12 -7.93 -7.19
N TRP A 13 15.10 -7.27 -7.83
CA TRP A 13 15.43 -5.87 -7.55
C TRP A 13 14.31 -4.91 -7.95
N GLY A 14 13.64 -5.16 -9.08
CA GLY A 14 12.49 -4.38 -9.53
C GLY A 14 11.32 -4.44 -8.53
N LEU A 15 11.01 -5.64 -8.01
CA LEU A 15 9.98 -5.81 -6.99
C LEU A 15 10.37 -5.17 -5.66
N LEU A 16 11.63 -5.28 -5.25
CA LEU A 16 12.11 -4.57 -4.05
C LEU A 16 11.97 -3.07 -4.22
N PHE A 17 12.42 -2.52 -5.35
CA PHE A 17 12.29 -1.09 -5.65
C PHE A 17 10.83 -0.67 -5.59
N LEU A 18 9.93 -1.37 -6.30
CA LEU A 18 8.51 -1.05 -6.34
C LEU A 18 7.86 -1.05 -4.94
N ARG A 19 8.18 -2.05 -4.10
CA ARG A 19 7.68 -2.13 -2.72
C ARG A 19 8.20 -0.99 -1.85
N VAL A 20 9.50 -0.74 -1.91
CA VAL A 20 10.14 0.30 -1.09
C VAL A 20 9.67 1.67 -1.52
N SER A 21 9.73 2.00 -2.81
CA SER A 21 9.33 3.30 -3.32
C SER A 21 7.84 3.55 -3.12
N GLY A 22 6.97 2.60 -3.51
CA GLY A 22 5.52 2.74 -3.35
C GLY A 22 5.10 2.83 -1.89
N GLY A 23 5.66 1.95 -1.04
CA GLY A 23 5.36 1.93 0.39
C GLY A 23 5.83 3.19 1.11
N LEU A 24 7.05 3.66 0.86
CA LEU A 24 7.56 4.89 1.46
C LEU A 24 6.80 6.13 0.99
N PHE A 25 6.41 6.20 -0.28
CA PHE A 25 5.68 7.36 -0.80
C PHE A 25 4.27 7.43 -0.21
N LEU A 26 3.54 6.31 -0.13
CA LEU A 26 2.23 6.24 0.54
C LEU A 26 2.35 6.61 2.01
N LEU A 27 3.34 6.04 2.72
CA LEU A 27 3.60 6.34 4.12
C LEU A 27 3.90 7.83 4.34
N TRP A 28 4.74 8.43 3.50
CA TRP A 28 5.19 9.81 3.69
C TRP A 28 4.09 10.83 3.40
N VAL A 29 3.36 10.64 2.30
CA VAL A 29 2.39 11.62 1.82
C VAL A 29 1.03 11.47 2.50
N HIS A 30 0.59 10.24 2.78
CA HIS A 30 -0.74 9.99 3.32
C HIS A 30 -0.74 9.51 4.77
N GLY A 31 0.18 8.61 5.12
CA GLY A 31 0.22 7.99 6.46
C GLY A 31 0.76 8.90 7.56
N LEU A 32 1.93 9.52 7.38
CA LEU A 32 2.58 10.35 8.38
C LEU A 32 1.73 11.56 8.82
N PRO A 33 1.07 12.31 7.91
CA PRO A 33 0.19 13.40 8.32
C PRO A 33 -0.93 12.93 9.25
N LYS A 34 -1.53 11.76 8.98
CA LYS A 34 -2.58 11.18 9.82
C LYS A 34 -2.14 10.81 11.24
N LEU A 35 -0.87 10.44 11.41
CA LEU A 35 -0.28 10.19 12.72
C LEU A 35 0.10 11.48 13.45
N LEU A 36 0.75 12.41 12.76
CA LEU A 36 1.32 13.62 13.37
C LEU A 36 0.26 14.67 13.67
N HIS A 37 -0.82 14.71 12.89
CA HIS A 37 -1.89 15.70 12.98
C HIS A 37 -3.26 15.07 13.31
N TYR A 38 -3.26 14.02 14.14
CA TYR A 38 -4.45 13.21 14.44
C TYR A 38 -5.70 14.01 14.77
N SER A 39 -5.61 15.04 15.64
CA SER A 39 -6.77 15.86 16.03
C SER A 39 -7.37 16.68 14.89
N ALA A 40 -6.54 17.17 13.96
CA ALA A 40 -7.01 17.91 12.79
C ALA A 40 -7.63 16.95 11.77
N GLU A 41 -6.99 15.81 11.55
CA GLU A 41 -7.47 14.77 10.62
C GLU A 41 -8.78 14.16 11.09
N LEU A 42 -9.00 14.02 12.40
CA LEU A 42 -10.25 13.52 12.96
C LEU A 42 -11.46 14.42 12.65
N GLN A 43 -11.23 15.71 12.38
CA GLN A 43 -12.28 16.65 11.98
C GLN A 43 -12.53 16.66 10.46
N ASN A 44 -11.51 16.32 9.67
CA ASN A 44 -11.54 16.40 8.21
C ASN A 44 -11.80 15.05 7.54
N ILE A 45 -11.66 13.94 8.25
CA ILE A 45 -11.80 12.62 7.65
C ILE A 45 -13.24 12.36 7.21
N GLU A 46 -13.36 11.92 5.96
CA GLU A 46 -14.63 11.50 5.40
C GLU A 46 -14.96 10.08 5.87
N ASP A 47 -16.21 9.88 6.30
CA ASP A 47 -16.69 8.60 6.83
C ASP A 47 -17.88 8.08 6.02
N PRO A 48 -17.66 7.58 4.78
CA PRO A 48 -18.74 7.17 3.88
C PRO A 48 -19.57 5.99 4.43
N PHE A 49 -19.02 5.22 5.36
CA PHE A 49 -19.67 4.07 5.98
C PHE A 49 -20.31 4.38 7.34
N HIS A 50 -20.23 5.62 7.83
CA HIS A 50 -20.78 6.04 9.12
C HIS A 50 -20.31 5.18 10.31
N LEU A 51 -19.02 4.80 10.33
CA LEU A 51 -18.41 4.01 11.40
C LEU A 51 -17.97 4.86 12.60
N GLY A 52 -17.95 6.18 12.42
CA GLY A 52 -17.42 7.17 13.33
C GLY A 52 -16.00 7.60 12.95
N ALA A 53 -15.74 8.92 12.95
CA ALA A 53 -14.48 9.52 12.52
C ALA A 53 -13.23 8.92 13.20
N ASN A 54 -13.33 8.58 14.49
CA ASN A 54 -12.20 7.98 15.22
C ASN A 54 -11.81 6.60 14.67
N LEU A 55 -12.80 5.74 14.44
CA LEU A 55 -12.58 4.39 13.92
C LEU A 55 -12.10 4.45 12.46
N THR A 56 -12.72 5.30 11.64
CA THR A 56 -12.33 5.51 10.25
C THR A 56 -10.90 6.01 10.13
N LEU A 57 -10.48 6.94 10.99
CA LEU A 57 -9.09 7.43 11.03
C LEU A 57 -8.11 6.36 11.49
N LEU A 58 -8.48 5.55 12.48
CA LEU A 58 -7.64 4.44 12.93
C LEU A 58 -7.42 3.41 11.82
N LEU A 59 -8.48 3.05 11.08
CA LEU A 59 -8.40 2.14 9.94
C LEU A 59 -7.56 2.74 8.80
N ALA A 60 -7.68 4.04 8.54
CA ALA A 60 -6.86 4.74 7.56
C ALA A 60 -5.37 4.74 7.94
N ILE A 61 -5.05 5.03 9.21
CA ILE A 61 -3.68 4.96 9.74
C ILE A 61 -3.13 3.54 9.62
N PHE A 62 -3.91 2.52 9.96
CA PHE A 62 -3.48 1.13 9.81
C PHE A 62 -3.13 0.82 8.35
N ALA A 63 -4.01 1.18 7.42
CA ALA A 63 -3.83 0.96 6.00
C ALA A 63 -2.66 1.77 5.40
N GLU A 64 -2.38 2.98 5.86
CA GLU A 64 -1.38 3.87 5.24
C GLU A 64 -0.06 3.98 6.01
N VAL A 65 0.02 3.43 7.22
CA VAL A 65 1.25 3.42 8.01
C VAL A 65 1.73 2.00 8.26
N VAL A 66 0.90 1.17 8.87
CA VAL A 66 1.32 -0.18 9.27
C VAL A 66 1.49 -1.06 8.03
N CYS A 67 0.51 -1.07 7.13
CA CYS A 67 0.58 -1.89 5.92
C CYS A 67 1.76 -1.53 4.99
N PRO A 68 2.07 -0.25 4.72
CA PRO A 68 3.22 0.10 3.88
C PRO A 68 4.55 -0.29 4.52
N LEU A 69 4.68 -0.16 5.85
CA LEU A 69 5.87 -0.65 6.56
C LEU A 69 6.05 -2.16 6.40
N LEU A 70 4.97 -2.94 6.51
CA LEU A 70 4.99 -4.38 6.25
C LEU A 70 5.41 -4.71 4.80
N ILE A 71 4.91 -3.96 3.81
CA ILE A 71 5.26 -4.12 2.39
C ILE A 71 6.75 -3.83 2.13
N VAL A 72 7.26 -2.73 2.69
CA VAL A 72 8.67 -2.31 2.59
C VAL A 72 9.58 -3.39 3.15
N VAL A 73 9.28 -3.88 4.36
CA VAL A 73 10.02 -4.97 5.00
C VAL A 73 9.86 -6.31 4.25
N GLY A 74 8.74 -6.48 3.55
CA GLY A 74 8.43 -7.70 2.80
C GLY A 74 7.79 -8.78 3.68
N LEU A 75 6.93 -8.40 4.63
CA LEU A 75 6.18 -9.30 5.49
C LEU A 75 4.69 -9.21 5.13
N LEU A 76 4.05 -10.36 4.89
CA LEU A 76 2.62 -10.48 4.54
C LEU A 76 2.20 -9.50 3.43
N VAL A 77 3.00 -9.39 2.37
CA VAL A 77 2.91 -8.31 1.39
C VAL A 77 1.55 -8.28 0.68
N ARG A 78 1.02 -9.43 0.28
CA ARG A 78 -0.29 -9.51 -0.38
C ARG A 78 -1.41 -9.11 0.57
N LEU A 79 -1.37 -9.58 1.82
CA LEU A 79 -2.38 -9.20 2.81
C LEU A 79 -2.30 -7.71 3.16
N ALA A 80 -1.10 -7.16 3.31
CA ALA A 80 -0.90 -5.74 3.57
C ALA A 80 -1.35 -4.84 2.40
N CYS A 81 -1.36 -5.34 1.16
CA CYS A 81 -1.93 -4.60 0.04
C CYS A 81 -3.46 -4.49 0.11
N LEU A 82 -4.17 -5.44 0.74
CA LEU A 82 -5.64 -5.44 0.72
C LEU A 82 -6.25 -4.20 1.42
N PRO A 83 -5.84 -3.82 2.65
CA PRO A 83 -6.33 -2.59 3.28
C PRO A 83 -6.00 -1.33 2.47
N ILE A 84 -4.81 -1.26 1.88
CA ILE A 84 -4.38 -0.12 1.04
C ILE A 84 -5.26 0.01 -0.19
N LEU A 85 -5.44 -1.10 -0.93
CA LEU A 85 -6.25 -1.10 -2.15
C LEU A 85 -7.70 -0.78 -1.85
N PHE A 86 -8.25 -1.32 -0.77
CA PHE A 86 -9.60 -0.98 -0.33
C PHE A 86 -9.73 0.52 -0.05
N LEU A 87 -8.82 1.09 0.74
CA LEU A 87 -8.85 2.52 1.08
C LEU A 87 -8.74 3.40 -0.17
N LEU A 88 -7.83 3.07 -1.09
CA LEU A 88 -7.66 3.83 -2.33
C LEU A 88 -8.89 3.72 -3.24
N TRP A 89 -9.51 2.55 -3.35
CA TRP A 89 -10.75 2.39 -4.11
C TRP A 89 -11.90 3.21 -3.50
N VAL A 90 -12.07 3.19 -2.18
CA VAL A 90 -13.07 4.00 -1.50
C VAL A 90 -12.80 5.49 -1.70
N SER A 91 -11.54 5.91 -1.57
CA SER A 91 -11.12 7.31 -1.78
C SER A 91 -11.46 7.78 -3.21
N MET A 92 -11.12 7.00 -4.23
CA MET A 92 -11.32 7.41 -5.63
C MET A 92 -12.78 7.28 -6.12
N LEU A 93 -13.54 6.29 -5.65
CA LEU A 93 -14.87 6.00 -6.20
C LEU A 93 -16.04 6.52 -5.37
N ILE A 94 -15.86 6.66 -4.06
CA ILE A 94 -16.96 6.95 -3.13
C ILE A 94 -16.78 8.35 -2.54
N VAL A 95 -15.57 8.67 -2.09
CA VAL A 95 -15.20 9.93 -1.44
C VAL A 95 -15.01 11.05 -2.49
N HIS A 96 -14.32 10.76 -3.58
CA HIS A 96 -14.08 11.74 -4.66
C HIS A 96 -14.54 11.26 -6.06
N PRO A 97 -15.82 10.88 -6.25
CA PRO A 97 -16.33 10.41 -7.53
C PRO A 97 -16.27 11.46 -8.66
N GLU A 98 -16.21 12.74 -8.31
CA GLU A 98 -16.16 13.86 -9.25
C GLU A 98 -14.76 14.18 -9.79
N TRP A 99 -13.70 13.63 -9.17
CA TRP A 99 -12.34 13.90 -9.60
C TRP A 99 -12.10 13.42 -11.03
N THR A 100 -11.60 14.32 -11.85
CA THR A 100 -11.09 14.00 -13.18
C THR A 100 -9.84 13.12 -13.05
N LEU A 101 -9.45 12.45 -14.14
CA LEU A 101 -8.20 11.69 -14.19
C LEU A 101 -6.98 12.54 -13.82
N PHE A 102 -7.02 13.85 -14.08
CA PHE A 102 -5.93 14.76 -13.73
C PHE A 102 -5.82 15.00 -12.23
N GLU A 103 -6.95 15.17 -11.53
CA GLU A 103 -7.01 15.38 -10.08
C GLU A 103 -6.68 14.08 -9.32
N GLY A 104 -7.29 12.96 -9.74
CA GLY A 104 -7.11 11.65 -9.13
C GLY A 104 -5.86 10.88 -9.58
N GLN A 105 -5.04 11.43 -10.48
CA GLN A 105 -3.92 10.69 -11.11
C GLN A 105 -3.00 10.01 -10.11
N PHE A 106 -2.77 10.65 -8.96
CA PHE A 106 -1.88 10.13 -7.94
C PHE A 106 -2.49 8.92 -7.21
N GLY A 107 -3.77 9.00 -6.84
CA GLY A 107 -4.51 7.89 -6.25
C GLY A 107 -4.58 6.69 -7.20
N TRP A 108 -4.85 6.94 -8.49
CA TRP A 108 -4.82 5.91 -9.54
C TRP A 108 -3.43 5.28 -9.73
N LEU A 109 -2.37 6.09 -9.69
CA LEU A 109 -0.99 5.59 -9.79
C LEU A 109 -0.66 4.67 -8.61
N LEU A 110 -1.01 5.07 -7.39
CA LEU A 110 -0.83 4.22 -6.20
C LEU A 110 -1.63 2.92 -6.33
N LEU A 111 -2.87 2.98 -6.82
CA LEU A 111 -3.69 1.81 -7.11
C LEU A 111 -2.99 0.84 -8.07
N ILE A 112 -2.41 1.34 -9.17
CA ILE A 112 -1.64 0.55 -10.13
C ILE A 112 -0.41 -0.07 -9.47
N VAL A 113 0.33 0.71 -8.68
CA VAL A 113 1.55 0.25 -8.00
C VAL A 113 1.24 -0.86 -6.99
N PHE A 114 0.29 -0.64 -6.08
CA PHE A 114 -0.05 -1.63 -5.05
C PHE A 114 -0.78 -2.85 -5.63
N THR A 115 -1.55 -2.69 -6.71
CA THR A 115 -2.12 -3.84 -7.43
C THR A 115 -1.02 -4.66 -8.09
N SER A 116 0.00 -3.99 -8.67
CA SER A 116 1.16 -4.67 -9.25
C SER A 116 1.93 -5.46 -8.19
N ILE A 117 2.15 -4.88 -7.01
CA ILE A 117 2.76 -5.56 -5.85
C ILE A 117 1.89 -6.74 -5.39
N PHE A 118 0.57 -6.55 -5.31
CA PHE A 118 -0.37 -7.60 -4.91
C PHE A 118 -0.33 -8.79 -5.87
N ILE A 119 -0.32 -8.56 -7.18
CA ILE A 119 -0.28 -9.60 -8.21
C ILE A 119 1.09 -10.31 -8.20
N ALA A 120 2.18 -9.54 -8.29
CA ALA A 120 3.54 -10.08 -8.35
C ALA A 120 3.97 -10.75 -7.04
N GLY A 121 3.43 -10.30 -5.91
CA GLY A 121 3.73 -10.80 -4.58
C GLY A 121 5.03 -10.23 -3.98
N PRO A 122 5.54 -10.84 -2.89
CA PRO A 122 6.66 -10.29 -2.11
C PRO A 122 8.02 -10.26 -2.83
N GLY A 123 8.24 -11.12 -3.83
CA GLY A 123 9.56 -11.32 -4.47
C GLY A 123 10.57 -12.06 -3.57
N ARG A 124 11.73 -12.47 -4.11
CA ARG A 124 12.71 -13.28 -3.34
C ARG A 124 13.53 -12.48 -2.33
N LEU A 125 13.57 -11.16 -2.47
CA LEU A 125 14.26 -10.25 -1.55
C LEU A 125 13.39 -9.80 -0.35
N ALA A 126 12.18 -10.34 -0.21
CA ALA A 126 11.33 -10.09 0.95
C ALA A 126 11.73 -10.94 2.16
N LEU A 127 11.53 -10.41 3.37
CA LEU A 127 11.74 -11.20 4.59
C LEU A 127 10.78 -12.40 4.69
N ASN A 128 9.64 -12.37 3.97
CA ASN A 128 8.71 -13.50 3.92
C ASN A 128 9.34 -14.81 3.41
N VAL A 129 10.44 -14.74 2.67
CA VAL A 129 11.19 -15.91 2.20
C VAL A 129 11.76 -16.74 3.35
N ARG A 130 11.91 -16.16 4.55
CA ARG A 130 12.37 -16.85 5.76
C ARG A 130 11.27 -17.64 6.48
N PHE A 131 9.99 -17.44 6.14
CA PHE A 131 8.88 -18.20 6.71
C PHE A 131 8.60 -19.47 5.91
N ALA A 132 8.21 -20.54 6.61
CA ALA A 132 7.86 -21.82 5.99
C ALA A 132 6.40 -21.84 5.50
N GLY A 133 6.11 -22.63 4.47
CA GLY A 133 4.75 -22.90 4.00
C GLY A 133 4.11 -21.75 3.21
N ALA A 134 2.78 -21.62 3.29
CA ALA A 134 1.99 -20.65 2.52
C ALA A 134 2.38 -19.19 2.83
N LEU A 135 2.84 -18.89 4.05
CA LEU A 135 3.29 -17.56 4.46
C LEU A 135 4.45 -17.01 3.62
N ARG A 136 5.22 -17.89 2.94
CA ARG A 136 6.31 -17.48 2.04
C ARG A 136 5.82 -16.67 0.84
N TYR A 137 4.60 -16.92 0.38
CA TYR A 137 4.03 -16.34 -0.84
C TYR A 137 2.94 -15.29 -0.57
N VAL A 138 2.57 -15.13 0.70
CA VAL A 138 1.56 -14.21 1.20
C VAL A 138 2.14 -12.82 1.42
#